data_AF-A0A7S3VU00-F1
#
_entry.id   AF-A0A7S3VU00-F1
#
_cell.length_a   1.000
_cell.length_b   1.000
_cell.length_c   1.000
_cell.angle_alpha   90.00
_cell.angle_beta   90.00
_cell.angle_gamma   90.00
#
_symmetry.space_group_name_H-M   'P 1'
#
loop_
_entity.id
_entity.type
_entity.pdbx_description
1 polymer ?
#
loop_
_entity_poly.entity_id
_entity_poly.type
_entity_poly.pdbx_seq_one_letter_code
_entity_poly.pdbx_strand_id
1 'polypeptide(L)'
;MGEHVLGKGQEQVCIQLYQVLPRQLAHRAAQLGSVRSIHQLSHGFLEAPSNSAAICFMKVSYLKALEMWNPDVTAAALELWRTTVQGILIKRGGYLVEAVDGLCLAAFTRPSSAIRWALESIEACLNADWPSELLETELGEEQFYSPLQSRSIRPQYSERDQQVLSISSSMGSASMKRPVHFKGVLLFRGLRLKVGIDWGAVKADLHAATARVTFRGRVMNRAARISSVAKCGQVWCSEGAWEAAAQDINSPKAFPDEAIEEGEDDNAAGVNTKMHGIEPLSKPKIRCVRATPLGPHHLKGIAQQVELYHCY
;
A
#
# COMPACT_ATOMS: atom_id res chain seq x y z
N MET A 1 3.03 -13.77 -20.73
CA MET A 1 1.92 -12.81 -20.98
C MET A 1 0.89 -13.04 -19.89
N GLY A 2 0.44 -11.97 -19.24
CA GLY A 2 -0.28 -12.03 -17.97
C GLY A 2 -1.76 -11.73 -18.16
N GLU A 3 -2.33 -10.97 -17.23
CA GLU A 3 -3.72 -10.52 -17.31
C GLU A 3 -3.78 -9.12 -17.92
N HIS A 4 -4.67 -8.93 -18.89
CA HIS A 4 -4.78 -7.70 -19.68
C HIS A 4 -6.24 -7.26 -19.83
N VAL A 5 -6.45 -5.96 -19.85
CA VAL A 5 -7.72 -5.34 -20.20
C VAL A 5 -7.72 -5.04 -21.70
N LEU A 6 -8.70 -5.60 -22.39
CA LEU A 6 -8.93 -5.45 -23.84
C LEU A 6 -10.30 -4.81 -24.09
N GLY A 7 -10.47 -4.13 -25.23
CA GLY A 7 -11.73 -3.48 -25.61
C GLY A 7 -11.61 -1.98 -25.91
N LYS A 8 -12.73 -1.31 -26.10
CA LYS A 8 -12.84 0.16 -26.21
C LYS A 8 -14.11 0.64 -25.53
N GLY A 9 -14.06 1.78 -24.84
CA GLY A 9 -15.25 2.36 -24.20
C GLY A 9 -15.76 1.51 -23.04
N GLN A 10 -17.07 1.20 -23.05
CA GLN A 10 -17.75 0.44 -21.98
C GLN A 10 -17.61 -1.10 -22.12
N GLU A 11 -17.07 -1.62 -23.23
CA GLU A 11 -16.88 -3.06 -23.45
C GLU A 11 -15.46 -3.51 -23.08
N GLN A 12 -15.00 -3.15 -21.89
CA GLN A 12 -13.69 -3.60 -21.39
C GLN A 12 -13.81 -4.98 -20.76
N VAL A 13 -12.95 -5.90 -21.17
CA VAL A 13 -12.91 -7.26 -20.65
C VAL A 13 -11.51 -7.55 -20.13
N CYS A 14 -11.46 -8.12 -18.93
CA CYS A 14 -10.24 -8.64 -18.35
C CYS A 14 -9.98 -10.06 -18.84
N ILE A 15 -8.84 -10.31 -19.48
CA ILE A 15 -8.51 -11.60 -20.09
C ILE A 15 -7.08 -12.01 -19.75
N GLN A 16 -6.90 -13.28 -19.38
CA GLN A 16 -5.59 -13.91 -19.27
C GLN A 16 -5.07 -14.29 -20.66
N LEU A 17 -3.93 -13.70 -21.06
CA LEU A 17 -3.33 -13.95 -22.35
C LEU A 17 -2.17 -14.93 -22.25
N TYR A 18 -2.15 -15.91 -23.15
CA TYR A 18 -1.06 -16.89 -23.25
C TYR A 18 -0.35 -16.74 -24.58
N GLN A 19 0.96 -16.92 -24.57
CA GLN A 19 1.75 -16.99 -25.79
C GLN A 19 2.12 -18.44 -26.07
N VAL A 20 1.73 -18.92 -27.24
CA VAL A 20 2.05 -20.27 -27.70
C VAL A 20 3.19 -20.19 -28.70
N LEU A 21 4.29 -20.89 -28.43
CA LEU A 21 5.45 -20.98 -29.31
C LEU A 21 5.83 -22.45 -29.50
N PRO A 22 6.18 -22.89 -30.72
CA PRO A 22 6.86 -24.16 -30.93
C PRO A 22 8.15 -24.20 -30.10
N ARG A 23 8.54 -25.39 -29.61
CA ARG A 23 9.74 -25.56 -28.77
C ARG A 23 11.01 -24.99 -29.42
N GLN A 24 11.12 -25.12 -30.74
CA GLN A 24 12.24 -24.59 -31.54
C GLN A 24 12.33 -23.05 -31.48
N LEU A 25 11.21 -22.37 -31.24
CA LEU A 25 11.10 -20.92 -31.18
C LEU A 25 10.97 -20.38 -29.75
N ALA A 26 11.12 -21.22 -28.72
CA ALA A 26 10.94 -20.81 -27.33
C ALA A 26 11.86 -19.64 -26.93
N HIS A 27 13.06 -19.55 -27.50
CA HIS A 27 14.00 -18.44 -27.28
C HIS A 27 13.44 -17.08 -27.73
N ARG A 28 12.45 -17.06 -28.64
CA ARG A 28 11.78 -15.82 -29.06
C ARG A 28 10.90 -15.25 -27.95
N ALA A 29 10.46 -16.04 -26.98
CA ALA A 29 9.61 -15.56 -25.89
C ALA A 29 10.26 -14.39 -25.12
N ALA A 30 11.58 -14.43 -24.94
CA ALA A 30 12.33 -13.36 -24.27
C ALA A 30 12.56 -12.12 -25.15
N GLN A 31 12.40 -12.25 -26.48
CA GLN A 31 12.62 -11.16 -27.44
C GLN A 31 11.32 -10.49 -27.90
N LEU A 32 10.19 -11.18 -27.75
CA LEU A 32 8.89 -10.66 -28.11
C LEU A 32 8.46 -9.71 -26.99
N GLY A 33 8.37 -8.42 -27.32
CA GLY A 33 8.02 -7.36 -26.36
C GLY A 33 6.61 -7.52 -25.78
N SER A 34 6.23 -6.58 -24.91
CA SER A 34 4.94 -6.64 -24.23
C SER A 34 3.74 -6.57 -25.20
N VAL A 35 2.64 -7.20 -24.80
CA VAL A 35 1.37 -7.14 -25.52
C VAL A 35 0.87 -5.71 -25.55
N ARG A 36 0.44 -5.24 -26.73
CA ARG A 36 -0.32 -4.00 -26.84
C ARG A 36 -1.73 -4.21 -26.29
N SER A 37 -1.96 -3.81 -25.05
CA SER A 37 -3.25 -3.81 -24.37
C SER A 37 -3.57 -2.41 -23.82
N ILE A 38 -4.81 -2.16 -23.39
CA ILE A 38 -5.17 -0.91 -22.71
C ILE A 38 -4.41 -0.83 -21.38
N HIS A 39 -4.57 -1.87 -20.56
CA HIS A 39 -3.90 -2.00 -19.27
C HIS A 39 -3.43 -3.45 -19.08
N GLN A 40 -2.26 -3.62 -18.48
CA GLN A 40 -1.77 -4.92 -17.99
C GLN A 40 -1.97 -4.93 -16.48
N LEU A 41 -2.66 -5.94 -15.95
CA LEU A 41 -2.96 -6.07 -14.51
C LEU A 41 -1.99 -7.01 -13.79
N SER A 42 -1.35 -7.93 -14.52
CA SER A 42 -0.30 -8.78 -13.97
C SER A 42 0.71 -9.17 -15.04
N HIS A 43 1.96 -9.39 -14.63
CA HIS A 43 2.98 -9.93 -15.53
C HIS A 43 2.78 -11.43 -15.80
N GLY A 44 3.49 -11.97 -16.81
CA GLY A 44 3.55 -13.40 -17.08
C GLY A 44 4.60 -14.10 -16.24
N PHE A 45 4.77 -15.40 -16.47
CA PHE A 45 5.72 -16.21 -15.70
C PHE A 45 7.20 -15.85 -15.94
N LEU A 46 7.54 -15.24 -17.08
CA LEU A 46 8.92 -14.86 -17.42
C LEU A 46 9.43 -13.71 -16.55
N GLU A 47 8.52 -12.88 -16.07
CA GLU A 47 8.78 -11.78 -15.18
C GLU A 47 8.79 -12.19 -13.71
N ALA A 48 8.49 -13.46 -13.40
CA ALA A 48 8.56 -13.96 -12.04
C ALA A 48 10.03 -14.04 -11.57
N PRO A 49 10.36 -13.59 -10.34
CA PRO A 49 11.72 -13.69 -9.83
C PRO A 49 12.15 -15.16 -9.67
N SER A 50 13.44 -15.42 -9.90
CA SER A 50 14.05 -16.74 -9.79
C SER A 50 15.16 -16.75 -8.75
N ASN A 51 15.40 -17.91 -8.13
CA ASN A 51 16.41 -18.18 -7.09
C ASN A 51 16.18 -17.46 -5.76
N SER A 52 16.12 -16.13 -5.77
CA SER A 52 15.84 -15.29 -4.60
C SER A 52 14.73 -14.29 -4.93
N ALA A 53 13.82 -14.09 -3.99
CA ALA A 53 12.70 -13.17 -4.18
C ALA A 53 12.30 -12.49 -2.87
N ALA A 54 11.78 -11.27 -2.99
CA ALA A 54 11.15 -10.56 -1.91
C ALA A 54 9.68 -10.94 -1.97
N ILE A 55 9.22 -11.66 -0.96
CA ILE A 55 7.83 -12.09 -0.88
C ILE A 55 7.09 -11.11 0.02
N CYS A 56 6.00 -10.55 -0.50
CA CYS A 56 5.19 -9.57 0.20
C CYS A 56 3.77 -10.09 0.38
N PHE A 57 3.30 -10.11 1.63
CA PHE A 57 1.91 -10.35 1.99
C PHE A 57 1.26 -9.04 2.38
N MET A 58 0.35 -8.55 1.56
CA MET A 58 -0.51 -7.41 1.86
C MET A 58 -1.91 -7.92 2.17
N LYS A 59 -2.48 -7.49 3.30
CA LYS A 59 -3.80 -7.92 3.75
C LYS A 59 -4.69 -6.74 4.11
N VAL A 60 -5.94 -6.81 3.69
CA VAL A 60 -7.01 -5.95 4.17
C VAL A 60 -7.39 -6.40 5.58
N SER A 61 -7.29 -5.48 6.54
CA SER A 61 -7.73 -5.72 7.91
C SER A 61 -9.26 -5.62 8.02
N TYR A 62 -9.82 -6.36 8.97
CA TYR A 62 -11.26 -6.35 9.29
C TYR A 62 -12.18 -6.84 8.16
N LEU A 63 -11.66 -7.50 7.12
CA LEU A 63 -12.45 -7.93 5.96
C LEU A 63 -13.73 -8.68 6.34
N LYS A 64 -13.65 -9.70 7.20
CA LYS A 64 -14.83 -10.46 7.62
C LYS A 64 -15.92 -9.59 8.26
N ALA A 65 -15.53 -8.55 9.01
CA ALA A 65 -16.47 -7.64 9.63
C ALA A 65 -17.13 -6.73 8.57
N LEU A 66 -16.37 -6.29 7.57
CA LEU A 66 -16.89 -5.54 6.43
C LEU A 66 -17.85 -6.38 5.58
N GLU A 67 -17.50 -7.64 5.28
CA GLU A 67 -18.34 -8.58 4.54
C GLU A 67 -19.67 -8.86 5.26
N MET A 68 -19.64 -9.01 6.59
CA MET A 68 -20.85 -9.17 7.40
C MET A 68 -21.70 -7.91 7.46
N TRP A 69 -21.08 -6.74 7.40
CA TRP A 69 -21.78 -5.45 7.41
C TRP A 69 -22.47 -5.16 6.09
N ASN A 70 -21.73 -5.20 4.98
CA ASN A 70 -22.26 -4.98 3.64
C ASN A 70 -21.38 -5.68 2.59
N PRO A 71 -21.80 -6.83 2.03
CA PRO A 71 -21.01 -7.58 1.08
C PRO A 71 -20.82 -6.85 -0.26
N ASP A 72 -21.83 -6.11 -0.72
CA ASP A 72 -21.78 -5.42 -2.02
C ASP A 72 -20.80 -4.24 -1.99
N VAL A 73 -20.87 -3.41 -0.94
CA VAL A 73 -19.92 -2.30 -0.73
C VAL A 73 -18.51 -2.84 -0.50
N THR A 74 -18.38 -3.95 0.24
CA THR A 74 -17.08 -4.59 0.47
C THR A 74 -16.48 -5.12 -0.83
N ALA A 75 -17.28 -5.76 -1.69
CA ALA A 75 -16.82 -6.25 -3.00
C ALA A 75 -16.37 -5.09 -3.90
N ALA A 76 -17.12 -3.99 -3.95
CA ALA A 76 -16.75 -2.80 -4.71
C ALA A 76 -15.44 -2.16 -4.19
N ALA A 77 -15.28 -2.05 -2.87
CA ALA A 77 -14.07 -1.54 -2.25
C ALA A 77 -12.86 -2.46 -2.49
N LEU A 78 -13.04 -3.78 -2.39
CA LEU A 78 -11.99 -4.75 -2.70
C LEU A 78 -11.54 -4.67 -4.15
N GLU A 79 -12.47 -4.47 -5.09
CA GLU A 79 -12.13 -4.35 -6.51
C GLU A 79 -11.34 -3.06 -6.81
N LEU A 80 -11.74 -1.93 -6.20
CA LEU A 80 -11.01 -0.67 -6.29
C LEU A 80 -9.60 -0.81 -5.71
N TRP A 81 -9.48 -1.40 -4.52
CA TRP A 81 -8.20 -1.67 -3.89
C TRP A 81 -7.31 -2.57 -4.77
N ARG A 82 -7.85 -3.70 -5.22
CA ARG A 82 -7.15 -4.70 -6.03
C ARG A 82 -6.59 -4.08 -7.31
N THR A 83 -7.42 -3.33 -8.04
CA THR A 83 -7.01 -2.64 -9.26
C THR A 83 -5.91 -1.61 -8.98
N THR A 84 -6.03 -0.86 -7.89
CA THR A 84 -5.04 0.15 -7.46
C THR A 84 -3.69 -0.50 -7.15
N VAL A 85 -3.67 -1.52 -6.30
CA VAL A 85 -2.41 -2.17 -5.88
C VAL A 85 -1.76 -2.95 -7.02
N GLN A 86 -2.53 -3.53 -7.94
CA GLN A 86 -2.00 -4.16 -9.16
C GLN A 86 -1.39 -3.12 -10.12
N GLY A 87 -2.00 -1.95 -10.25
CA GLY A 87 -1.42 -0.85 -11.04
C GLY A 87 -0.06 -0.39 -10.51
N ILE A 88 0.08 -0.29 -9.19
CA ILE A 88 1.37 0.03 -8.54
C ILE A 88 2.35 -1.14 -8.68
N LEU A 89 1.87 -2.38 -8.56
CA LEU A 89 2.68 -3.59 -8.67
C LEU A 89 3.42 -3.65 -10.02
N ILE A 90 2.71 -3.40 -11.12
CA ILE A 90 3.30 -3.36 -12.47
C ILE A 90 4.36 -2.26 -12.59
N LYS A 91 4.08 -1.06 -12.07
CA LYS A 91 5.06 0.05 -12.07
C LYS A 91 6.34 -0.29 -11.32
N ARG A 92 6.24 -1.11 -10.27
CA ARG A 92 7.38 -1.53 -9.45
C ARG A 92 8.02 -2.84 -9.93
N GLY A 93 7.59 -3.37 -11.08
CA GLY A 93 8.13 -4.61 -11.66
C GLY A 93 7.86 -5.84 -10.79
N GLY A 94 6.75 -5.83 -10.04
CA GLY A 94 6.35 -6.93 -9.17
C GLY A 94 5.55 -8.00 -9.91
N TYR A 95 5.78 -9.25 -9.55
CA TYR A 95 5.03 -10.39 -10.07
C TYR A 95 3.87 -10.73 -9.13
N LEU A 96 2.65 -10.73 -9.66
CA LEU A 96 1.45 -11.12 -8.91
C LEU A 96 1.37 -12.65 -8.80
N VAL A 97 1.35 -13.16 -7.57
CA VAL A 97 1.18 -14.59 -7.28
C VAL A 97 -0.31 -14.90 -7.08
N GLU A 98 -0.98 -14.12 -6.22
CA GLU A 98 -2.38 -14.32 -5.84
C GLU A 98 -2.99 -13.01 -5.36
N ALA A 99 -4.22 -12.72 -5.77
CA ALA A 99 -5.01 -11.60 -5.26
C ALA A 99 -6.47 -12.05 -5.07
N VAL A 100 -6.82 -12.49 -3.86
CA VAL A 100 -8.12 -13.09 -3.52
C VAL A 100 -8.48 -12.71 -2.10
N ASP A 101 -9.76 -12.42 -1.83
CA ASP A 101 -10.33 -12.23 -0.48
C ASP A 101 -9.50 -11.28 0.42
N GLY A 102 -9.15 -10.10 -0.11
CA GLY A 102 -8.37 -9.08 0.61
C GLY A 102 -6.92 -9.47 0.90
N LEU A 103 -6.41 -10.58 0.35
CA LEU A 103 -4.98 -10.90 0.29
C LEU A 103 -4.44 -10.51 -1.08
N CYS A 104 -3.30 -9.81 -1.10
CA CYS A 104 -2.46 -9.64 -2.27
C CYS A 104 -1.06 -10.17 -1.97
N LEU A 105 -0.70 -11.27 -2.63
CA LEU A 105 0.60 -11.93 -2.56
C LEU A 105 1.41 -11.59 -3.81
N ALA A 106 2.54 -10.93 -3.59
CA ALA A 106 3.43 -10.48 -4.64
C ALA A 106 4.88 -10.93 -4.41
N ALA A 107 5.61 -11.09 -5.50
CA ALA A 107 7.03 -11.42 -5.49
C ALA A 107 7.83 -10.38 -6.29
N PHE A 108 8.99 -9.96 -5.78
CA PHE A 108 9.85 -8.99 -6.44
C PHE A 108 11.29 -9.49 -6.52
N THR A 109 12.00 -9.11 -7.58
CA THR A 109 13.44 -9.35 -7.71
C THR A 109 14.25 -8.50 -6.72
N ARG A 110 13.74 -7.32 -6.33
CA ARG A 110 14.42 -6.40 -5.41
C ARG A 110 13.55 -6.13 -4.17
N PRO A 111 14.09 -6.25 -2.96
CA PRO A 111 13.39 -5.89 -1.72
C PRO A 111 12.94 -4.42 -1.67
N SER A 112 13.72 -3.50 -2.22
CA SER A 112 13.36 -2.08 -2.30
C SER A 112 12.09 -1.82 -3.12
N SER A 113 11.91 -2.53 -4.24
CA SER A 113 10.66 -2.48 -5.03
C SER A 113 9.47 -2.97 -4.22
N ALA A 114 9.64 -4.05 -3.43
CA ALA A 114 8.58 -4.60 -2.58
C ALA A 114 8.14 -3.63 -1.48
N ILE A 115 9.10 -2.98 -0.81
CA ILE A 115 8.83 -2.00 0.25
C ILE A 115 8.13 -0.77 -0.34
N ARG A 116 8.62 -0.24 -1.47
CA ARG A 116 7.99 0.91 -2.15
C ARG A 116 6.57 0.61 -2.63
N TRP A 117 6.37 -0.56 -3.25
CA TRP A 117 5.02 -1.02 -3.61
C TRP A 117 4.07 -1.04 -2.41
N ALA A 118 4.54 -1.56 -1.27
CA ALA A 118 3.73 -1.63 -0.06
C ALA A 118 3.36 -0.25 0.49
N LEU A 119 4.33 0.67 0.58
CA LEU A 119 4.11 2.01 1.09
C LEU A 119 3.20 2.83 0.16
N GLU A 120 3.44 2.78 -1.16
CA GLU A 120 2.61 3.44 -2.16
C GLU A 120 1.18 2.90 -2.17
N SER A 121 1.00 1.60 -1.88
CA SER A 121 -0.33 1.01 -1.79
C SER A 121 -1.11 1.52 -0.58
N ILE A 122 -0.44 1.70 0.57
CA ILE A 122 -1.06 2.31 1.76
C ILE A 122 -1.43 3.76 1.49
N GLU A 123 -0.53 4.52 0.87
CA GLU A 123 -0.77 5.91 0.49
C GLU A 123 -1.88 6.06 -0.57
N ALA A 124 -1.93 5.17 -1.55
CA ALA A 124 -3.00 5.15 -2.54
C ALA A 124 -4.36 4.88 -1.89
N CYS A 125 -4.42 4.00 -0.88
CA CYS A 125 -5.65 3.80 -0.11
C CYS A 125 -6.14 5.08 0.60
N LEU A 126 -5.24 5.95 1.08
CA LEU A 126 -5.66 7.22 1.68
C LEU A 126 -6.36 8.13 0.67
N ASN A 127 -5.98 8.05 -0.60
CA ASN A 127 -6.47 8.94 -1.66
C ASN A 127 -7.52 8.31 -2.58
N ALA A 128 -7.90 7.05 -2.37
CA ALA A 128 -8.81 6.33 -3.26
C ALA A 128 -10.27 6.81 -3.14
N ASP A 129 -11.04 6.73 -4.22
CA ASP A 129 -12.45 7.10 -4.27
C ASP A 129 -13.34 6.01 -3.65
N TRP A 130 -13.21 5.80 -2.34
CA TRP A 130 -13.98 4.80 -1.60
C TRP A 130 -15.48 5.08 -1.67
N PRO A 131 -16.32 4.03 -1.68
CA PRO A 131 -17.77 4.18 -1.45
C PRO A 131 -18.03 4.96 -0.16
N SER A 132 -18.95 5.94 -0.20
CA SER A 132 -19.30 6.78 0.93
C SER A 132 -19.72 5.97 2.15
N GLU A 133 -20.47 4.89 1.92
CA GLU A 133 -20.97 3.97 2.93
C GLU A 133 -19.83 3.33 3.72
N LEU A 134 -18.69 3.03 3.08
CA LEU A 134 -17.52 2.50 3.77
C LEU A 134 -16.91 3.53 4.72
N LEU A 135 -16.87 4.80 4.30
CA LEU A 135 -16.30 5.89 5.09
C LEU A 135 -17.17 6.28 6.29
N GLU A 136 -18.44 5.92 6.29
CA GLU A 136 -19.34 6.10 7.43
C GLU A 136 -19.15 5.03 8.52
N THR A 137 -18.44 3.94 8.23
CA THR A 137 -18.16 2.88 9.20
C THR A 137 -16.93 3.17 10.05
N GLU A 138 -16.92 2.74 11.31
CA GLU A 138 -15.74 2.82 12.19
C GLU A 138 -14.49 2.11 11.62
N LEU A 139 -14.69 1.16 10.70
CA LEU A 139 -13.63 0.39 10.06
C LEU A 139 -12.99 1.12 8.87
N GLY A 140 -13.75 2.00 8.20
CA GLY A 140 -13.35 2.71 6.98
C GLY A 140 -13.28 4.23 7.11
N GLU A 141 -13.71 4.80 8.23
CA GLU A 141 -13.76 6.24 8.48
C GLU A 141 -12.42 6.95 8.32
N GLU A 142 -12.49 8.27 8.18
CA GLU A 142 -11.32 9.12 8.21
C GLU A 142 -10.86 9.34 9.65
N GLN A 143 -9.63 8.96 9.98
CA GLN A 143 -9.05 9.21 11.30
C GLN A 143 -7.92 10.21 11.18
N PHE A 144 -7.97 11.26 12.00
CA PHE A 144 -6.98 12.34 11.99
C PHE A 144 -6.18 12.33 13.28
N TYR A 145 -4.87 12.53 13.15
CA TYR A 145 -4.01 12.85 14.28
C TYR A 145 -4.01 14.37 14.52
N SER A 146 -4.34 14.76 15.76
CA SER A 146 -4.14 16.12 16.26
C SER A 146 -3.12 16.11 17.40
N PRO A 147 -1.96 16.78 17.26
CA PRO A 147 -0.94 16.87 18.30
C PRO A 147 -1.43 17.47 19.63
N LEU A 148 -2.55 18.21 19.61
CA LEU A 148 -3.13 18.85 20.80
C LEU A 148 -4.03 17.91 21.62
N GLN A 149 -4.59 16.86 21.01
CA GLN A 149 -5.43 15.88 21.73
C GLN A 149 -4.60 14.88 22.55
N SER A 150 -3.36 14.59 22.15
CA SER A 150 -2.49 13.65 22.89
C SER A 150 -1.97 14.19 24.23
N ARG A 151 -2.24 15.46 24.57
CA ARG A 151 -1.91 16.07 25.87
C ARG A 151 -3.06 16.10 26.87
N SER A 152 -4.23 15.56 26.55
CA SER A 152 -5.28 15.37 27.56
C SER A 152 -5.00 14.11 28.39
N ILE A 153 -3.92 14.16 29.18
CA ILE A 153 -3.90 13.43 30.45
C ILE A 153 -4.98 14.11 31.28
N ARG A 154 -6.13 13.46 31.49
CA ARG A 154 -7.10 13.92 32.48
C ARG A 154 -6.35 13.99 33.83
N PRO A 155 -6.16 15.16 34.45
CA PRO A 155 -5.77 15.17 35.84
C PRO A 155 -6.93 14.52 36.60
N GLN A 156 -6.65 13.47 37.38
CA GLN A 156 -7.58 13.02 38.40
C GLN A 156 -7.70 14.15 39.43
N TYR A 157 -8.63 15.07 39.21
CA TYR A 157 -9.04 15.99 40.24
C TYR A 157 -9.84 15.21 41.29
N SER A 158 -9.37 15.24 42.53
CA SER A 158 -10.14 14.78 43.68
C SER A 158 -11.38 15.66 43.86
N GLU A 159 -12.48 15.10 44.37
CA GLU A 159 -13.78 15.77 44.54
C GLU A 159 -13.75 17.08 45.36
N ARG A 160 -12.61 17.44 45.98
CA ARG A 160 -12.48 18.68 46.76
C ARG A 160 -12.22 19.94 45.92
N ASP A 161 -11.86 19.83 44.65
CA ASP A 161 -11.57 21.01 43.81
C ASP A 161 -12.77 21.51 42.97
N GLN A 162 -13.92 20.84 43.06
CA GLN A 162 -15.13 21.23 42.32
C GLN A 162 -15.87 22.45 42.91
N GLN A 163 -15.49 22.94 44.09
CA GLN A 163 -16.17 24.06 44.76
C GLN A 163 -15.60 25.45 44.46
N VAL A 164 -14.52 25.58 43.68
CA VAL A 164 -13.88 26.89 43.39
C VAL A 164 -14.23 27.43 41.99
N LEU A 165 -14.85 26.63 41.12
CA LEU A 165 -15.16 27.04 39.72
C LEU A 165 -16.59 27.58 39.51
N SER A 166 -17.41 27.72 40.55
CA SER A 166 -18.78 28.27 40.44
C SER A 166 -18.89 29.77 40.74
N ILE A 167 -17.79 30.52 40.81
CA ILE A 167 -17.81 31.97 41.08
C ILE A 167 -16.95 32.72 40.06
N SER A 168 -17.47 32.88 38.83
CA SER A 168 -17.16 34.02 37.96
C SER A 168 -18.01 33.98 36.69
N SER A 169 -19.32 34.04 36.86
CA SER A 169 -20.24 34.49 35.82
C SER A 169 -20.35 36.01 35.87
N SER A 170 -19.49 36.73 35.14
CA SER A 170 -19.80 38.08 34.67
C SER A 170 -18.82 38.61 33.63
N MET A 171 -19.39 38.90 32.46
CA MET A 171 -19.01 39.94 31.49
C MET A 171 -17.62 39.90 30.82
N GLY A 172 -17.64 39.85 29.48
CA GLY A 172 -16.62 40.55 28.70
C GLY A 172 -16.14 39.84 27.45
N SER A 173 -16.54 40.39 26.30
CA SER A 173 -15.92 40.28 24.98
C SER A 173 -16.04 38.96 24.22
N ALA A 174 -16.99 38.96 23.28
CA ALA A 174 -16.97 38.11 22.10
C ALA A 174 -15.74 38.43 21.24
N SER A 175 -14.58 37.92 21.64
CA SER A 175 -13.47 37.73 20.70
C SER A 175 -13.84 36.51 19.86
N MET A 176 -14.35 36.76 18.65
CA MET A 176 -14.43 35.77 17.58
C MET A 176 -13.04 35.17 17.41
N LYS A 177 -12.79 34.06 18.12
CA LYS A 177 -11.64 33.20 17.87
C LYS A 177 -11.80 32.76 16.43
N ARG A 178 -11.01 33.38 15.54
CA ARG A 178 -10.83 32.91 14.16
C ARG A 178 -10.64 31.39 14.25
N PRO A 179 -11.41 30.57 13.50
CA PRO A 179 -11.21 29.15 13.54
C PRO A 179 -9.77 28.90 13.12
N VAL A 180 -8.94 28.51 14.08
CA VAL A 180 -7.59 28.08 13.79
C VAL A 180 -7.78 26.82 12.96
N HIS A 181 -7.61 26.92 11.65
CA HIS A 181 -7.64 25.78 10.74
C HIS A 181 -6.45 24.89 11.12
N PHE A 182 -6.66 24.02 12.11
CA PHE A 182 -5.71 22.98 12.42
C PHE A 182 -5.85 21.92 11.33
N LYS A 183 -4.88 21.88 10.41
CA LYS A 183 -4.69 20.74 9.50
C LYS A 183 -4.30 19.53 10.35
N GLY A 184 -5.28 18.70 10.71
CA GLY A 184 -5.01 17.36 11.22
C GLY A 184 -4.30 16.52 10.15
N VAL A 185 -3.46 15.57 10.58
CA VAL A 185 -2.82 14.63 9.65
C VAL A 185 -3.76 13.44 9.48
N LEU A 186 -4.23 13.19 8.25
CA LEU A 186 -5.03 12.01 7.94
C LEU A 186 -4.16 10.76 8.15
N LEU A 187 -4.52 9.94 9.13
CA LEU A 187 -3.84 8.67 9.43
C LEU A 187 -4.39 7.53 8.59
N PHE A 188 -5.69 7.57 8.33
CA PHE A 188 -6.44 6.41 7.90
C PHE A 188 -7.68 6.86 7.15
N ARG A 189 -7.96 6.24 6.00
CA ARG A 189 -9.18 6.42 5.20
C ARG A 189 -9.45 5.16 4.36
N GLY A 190 -10.70 4.69 4.35
CA GLY A 190 -11.12 3.46 3.68
C GLY A 190 -10.42 2.19 4.17
N LEU A 191 -10.21 1.22 3.26
CA LEU A 191 -9.66 -0.09 3.60
C LEU A 191 -8.28 0.01 4.24
N ARG A 192 -8.13 -0.64 5.40
CA ARG A 192 -6.90 -0.66 6.18
C ARG A 192 -6.00 -1.79 5.75
N LEU A 193 -4.77 -1.48 5.37
CA LEU A 193 -3.80 -2.50 4.94
C LEU A 193 -2.81 -2.84 6.05
N LYS A 194 -2.30 -4.06 6.06
CA LYS A 194 -1.11 -4.43 6.81
C LYS A 194 -0.21 -5.29 5.94
N VAL A 195 1.10 -5.07 6.03
CA VAL A 195 2.04 -5.66 5.09
C VAL A 195 3.21 -6.34 5.81
N GLY A 196 3.58 -7.52 5.34
CA GLY A 196 4.76 -8.26 5.79
C GLY A 196 5.64 -8.71 4.64
N ILE A 197 6.93 -8.41 4.75
CA ILE A 197 7.93 -8.67 3.71
C ILE A 197 9.08 -9.52 4.26
N ASP A 198 9.53 -10.51 3.49
CA ASP A 198 10.80 -11.19 3.72
C ASP A 198 11.56 -11.38 2.41
N TRP A 199 12.88 -11.54 2.50
CA TRP A 199 13.78 -11.70 1.35
C TRP A 199 14.68 -12.93 1.53
N GLY A 200 14.91 -13.65 0.44
CA GLY A 200 15.92 -14.71 0.39
C GLY A 200 15.63 -15.76 -0.67
N ALA A 201 16.27 -16.91 -0.53
CA ALA A 201 16.13 -18.02 -1.46
C ALA A 201 14.70 -18.60 -1.47
N VAL A 202 14.16 -18.81 -2.67
CA VAL A 202 12.80 -19.34 -2.90
C VAL A 202 12.83 -20.50 -3.87
N LYS A 203 11.92 -21.46 -3.67
CA LYS A 203 11.60 -22.47 -4.68
C LYS A 203 10.41 -21.98 -5.50
N ALA A 204 10.60 -21.84 -6.81
CA ALA A 204 9.57 -21.45 -7.75
C ALA A 204 9.07 -22.68 -8.52
N ASP A 205 7.76 -22.95 -8.45
CA ASP A 205 7.11 -24.04 -9.18
C ASP A 205 6.00 -23.46 -10.07
N LEU A 206 5.95 -23.85 -11.35
CA LEU A 206 4.90 -23.42 -12.27
C LEU A 206 3.62 -24.23 -12.05
N HIS A 207 2.51 -23.54 -11.81
CA HIS A 207 1.20 -24.17 -11.69
C HIS A 207 0.66 -24.56 -13.07
N ALA A 208 0.39 -25.85 -13.27
CA ALA A 208 0.08 -26.41 -14.60
C ALA A 208 -1.19 -25.82 -15.23
N ALA A 209 -2.24 -25.56 -14.44
CA ALA A 209 -3.52 -25.10 -14.99
C ALA A 209 -3.55 -23.60 -15.28
N THR A 210 -2.85 -22.79 -14.48
CA THR A 210 -2.91 -21.32 -14.56
C THR A 210 -1.69 -20.72 -15.24
N ALA A 211 -0.62 -21.50 -15.42
CA ALA A 211 0.72 -21.06 -15.80
C ALA A 211 1.27 -19.94 -14.90
N ARG A 212 0.84 -19.91 -13.63
CA ARG A 212 1.34 -18.98 -12.62
C ARG A 212 2.46 -19.62 -11.81
N VAL A 213 3.52 -18.86 -11.55
CA VAL A 213 4.58 -19.26 -10.64
C VAL A 213 4.09 -19.19 -9.20
N THR A 214 4.26 -20.29 -8.48
CA THR A 214 4.04 -20.39 -7.04
C THR A 214 5.38 -20.42 -6.34
N PHE A 215 5.48 -19.71 -5.22
CA PHE A 215 6.69 -19.68 -4.40
C PHE A 215 6.50 -20.54 -3.17
N ARG A 216 7.57 -21.20 -2.74
CA ARG A 216 7.60 -22.00 -1.51
C ARG A 216 8.90 -21.76 -0.77
N GLY A 217 8.86 -21.99 0.55
CA GLY A 217 10.04 -21.99 1.41
C GLY A 217 9.91 -21.06 2.61
N ARG A 218 11.03 -20.90 3.31
CA ARG A 218 11.11 -20.12 4.56
C ARG A 218 10.69 -18.67 4.36
N VAL A 219 11.04 -18.08 3.21
CA VAL A 219 10.75 -16.68 2.90
C VAL A 219 9.26 -16.40 2.85
N MET A 220 8.52 -17.21 2.10
CA MET A 220 7.06 -17.08 2.01
C MET A 220 6.40 -17.25 3.38
N ASN A 221 6.78 -18.28 4.13
CA ASN A 221 6.22 -18.53 5.46
C ASN A 221 6.50 -17.38 6.43
N ARG A 222 7.72 -16.81 6.41
CA ARG A 222 8.10 -15.70 7.27
C ARG A 222 7.36 -14.42 6.90
N ALA A 223 7.31 -14.04 5.62
CA ALA A 223 6.54 -12.89 5.16
C ALA A 223 5.06 -12.96 5.58
N ALA A 224 4.44 -14.14 5.44
CA ALA A 224 3.08 -14.39 5.90
C ALA A 224 2.92 -14.15 7.41
N ARG A 225 3.88 -14.58 8.24
CA ARG A 225 3.85 -14.37 9.69
C ARG A 225 4.13 -12.93 10.07
N ILE A 226 5.03 -12.24 9.39
CA ILE A 226 5.28 -10.81 9.59
C ILE A 226 3.97 -10.03 9.34
N SER A 227 3.28 -10.30 8.21
CA SER A 227 2.01 -9.62 7.89
C SER A 227 0.90 -9.90 8.92
N SER A 228 0.99 -11.04 9.63
CA SER A 228 -0.01 -11.40 10.63
C SER A 228 0.13 -10.60 11.93
N VAL A 229 1.35 -10.18 12.28
CA VAL A 229 1.66 -9.40 13.49
C VAL A 229 1.79 -7.90 13.22
N ALA A 230 2.00 -7.50 11.96
CA ALA A 230 2.02 -6.10 11.56
C ALA A 230 0.71 -5.39 11.92
N LYS A 231 0.81 -4.14 12.37
CA LYS A 231 -0.37 -3.31 12.65
C LYS A 231 -0.96 -2.74 11.36
N CYS A 232 -2.22 -2.32 11.44
CA CYS A 232 -2.89 -1.62 10.35
C CYS A 232 -2.14 -0.34 10.00
N GLY A 233 -2.03 -0.05 8.70
CA GLY A 233 -1.28 1.08 8.14
C GLY A 233 0.24 0.90 8.13
N GLN A 234 0.76 -0.27 8.50
CA GLN A 234 2.22 -0.47 8.63
C GLN A 234 2.78 -1.46 7.61
N VAL A 235 4.01 -1.18 7.19
CA VAL A 235 4.84 -2.07 6.38
C VAL A 235 5.96 -2.62 7.25
N TRP A 236 5.91 -3.92 7.53
CA TRP A 236 6.94 -4.58 8.32
C TRP A 236 7.76 -5.50 7.43
N CYS A 237 9.07 -5.57 7.69
CA CYS A 237 9.95 -6.49 7.01
C CYS A 237 10.93 -7.16 7.97
N SER A 238 11.51 -8.28 7.53
CA SER A 238 12.66 -8.86 8.22
C SER A 238 13.90 -7.99 8.07
N GLU A 239 14.87 -8.16 8.96
CA GLU A 239 16.20 -7.57 8.86
C GLU A 239 16.85 -7.81 7.49
N GLY A 240 16.92 -9.06 7.04
CA GLY A 240 17.54 -9.39 5.75
C GLY A 240 16.84 -8.77 4.54
N ALA A 241 15.53 -8.48 4.64
CA ALA A 241 14.83 -7.71 3.62
C ALA A 241 15.19 -6.22 3.67
N TRP A 242 15.29 -5.63 4.86
CA TRP A 242 15.71 -4.24 5.04
C TRP A 242 17.16 -4.02 4.61
N GLU A 243 18.10 -4.84 5.05
CA GLU A 243 19.52 -4.72 4.70
C GLU A 243 19.76 -4.80 3.20
N ALA A 244 19.06 -5.70 2.52
CA ALA A 244 19.13 -5.83 1.07
C ALA A 244 18.48 -4.63 0.36
N ALA A 245 17.38 -4.08 0.90
CA ALA A 245 16.72 -2.90 0.34
C ALA A 245 17.52 -1.61 0.59
N ALA A 246 18.14 -1.44 1.76
CA ALA A 246 18.80 -0.22 2.18
C ALA A 246 19.95 0.19 1.23
N GLN A 247 20.49 -0.78 0.48
CA GLN A 247 21.53 -0.57 -0.53
C GLN A 247 21.06 0.30 -1.70
N ASP A 248 19.77 0.26 -2.04
CA ASP A 248 19.26 0.86 -3.27
C ASP A 248 17.90 1.58 -3.11
N ILE A 249 17.23 1.49 -1.96
CA ILE A 249 15.86 1.97 -1.76
C ILE A 249 15.70 3.48 -1.99
N ASN A 250 16.74 4.27 -1.72
CA ASN A 250 16.77 5.72 -1.93
C ASN A 250 17.67 6.14 -3.10
N SER A 251 18.10 5.18 -3.93
CA SER A 251 18.97 5.47 -5.08
C SER A 251 18.13 5.92 -6.29
N PRO A 252 18.42 7.09 -6.89
CA PRO A 252 17.76 7.52 -8.14
C PRO A 252 17.99 6.54 -9.29
N LYS A 253 19.10 5.78 -9.28
CA LYS A 253 19.38 4.74 -10.27
C LYS A 253 18.42 3.56 -10.18
N ALA A 254 17.94 3.25 -8.98
CA ALA A 254 17.00 2.17 -8.75
C ALA A 254 15.59 2.53 -9.25
N PHE A 255 15.25 3.83 -9.20
CA PHE A 255 13.93 4.37 -9.53
C PHE A 255 14.09 5.63 -10.40
N PRO A 256 14.51 5.50 -11.67
CA PRO A 256 14.83 6.63 -12.54
C PRO A 256 13.62 7.53 -12.85
N ASP A 257 12.41 6.96 -12.86
CA ASP A 257 11.16 7.71 -13.07
C ASP A 257 10.85 8.70 -11.92
N GLU A 258 11.56 8.61 -10.80
CA GLU A 258 11.45 9.53 -9.67
C GLU A 258 12.56 10.58 -9.63
N ALA A 259 13.56 10.47 -10.49
CA ALA A 259 14.75 11.32 -10.46
C ALA A 259 14.54 12.71 -11.08
N ILE A 260 13.33 13.07 -11.51
CA ILE A 260 13.06 14.31 -12.24
C ILE A 260 11.84 15.04 -11.66
N GLU A 261 12.13 16.16 -10.98
CA GLU A 261 11.43 17.47 -10.97
C GLU A 261 12.20 18.42 -10.02
N GLU A 262 13.45 18.72 -10.37
CA GLU A 262 14.10 19.97 -9.98
C GLU A 262 14.17 20.81 -11.26
N GLY A 263 13.08 21.51 -11.57
CA GLY A 263 12.94 22.34 -12.75
C GLY A 263 11.99 23.49 -12.46
N GLU A 264 12.53 24.70 -12.58
CA GLU A 264 11.92 26.02 -12.37
C GLU A 264 10.53 26.17 -12.99
N ASP A 265 9.59 26.71 -12.22
CA ASP A 265 8.40 27.38 -12.76
C ASP A 265 8.31 28.79 -12.13
N ASP A 266 9.24 29.67 -12.54
CA ASP A 266 9.01 31.11 -12.55
C ASP A 266 8.62 31.52 -13.98
N ASN A 267 7.37 31.95 -14.14
CA ASN A 267 6.73 32.59 -15.30
C ASN A 267 5.91 31.71 -16.27
N ALA A 268 4.60 31.61 -15.98
CA ALA A 268 3.57 31.65 -17.02
C ALA A 268 2.37 32.49 -16.55
N ALA A 269 2.24 33.67 -17.14
CA ALA A 269 1.09 34.56 -16.97
C ALA A 269 -0.04 34.18 -17.94
N GLY A 270 -1.29 34.16 -17.43
CA GLY A 270 -2.55 34.12 -18.20
C GLY A 270 -2.99 32.70 -18.59
N VAL A 271 -4.19 32.20 -18.30
CA VAL A 271 -5.52 32.83 -18.25
C VAL A 271 -6.37 32.18 -17.15
N ASN A 272 -7.08 33.01 -16.40
CA ASN A 272 -7.88 32.68 -15.24
C ASN A 272 -9.29 32.23 -15.65
N THR A 273 -9.67 30.98 -15.41
CA THR A 273 -11.09 30.58 -15.35
C THR A 273 -11.31 29.75 -14.09
N LYS A 274 -11.75 30.40 -13.02
CA LYS A 274 -12.19 29.76 -11.77
C LYS A 274 -13.57 29.13 -11.96
N MET A 275 -13.70 27.83 -11.75
CA MET A 275 -14.88 27.24 -11.11
C MET A 275 -14.48 25.98 -10.33
N HIS A 276 -14.86 25.97 -9.04
CA HIS A 276 -14.84 24.87 -8.06
C HIS A 276 -13.46 24.40 -7.58
N GLY A 277 -13.10 24.91 -6.40
CA GLY A 277 -11.87 24.59 -5.71
C GLY A 277 -11.88 23.18 -5.14
N ILE A 278 -11.10 22.30 -5.77
CA ILE A 278 -10.16 21.38 -5.13
C ILE A 278 -8.96 21.35 -6.09
N GLU A 279 -7.85 21.98 -5.72
CA GLU A 279 -6.59 21.70 -6.42
C GLU A 279 -6.28 20.21 -6.19
N PRO A 280 -6.01 19.41 -7.24
CA PRO A 280 -5.60 18.04 -7.04
C PRO A 280 -4.33 18.08 -6.18
N LEU A 281 -4.38 17.50 -4.97
CA LEU A 281 -3.17 17.29 -4.18
C LEU A 281 -2.16 16.61 -5.12
N SER A 282 -1.05 17.29 -5.40
CA SER A 282 0.03 16.74 -6.21
C SER A 282 0.36 15.35 -5.68
N LYS A 283 0.35 14.34 -6.56
CA LYS A 283 0.62 12.93 -6.22
C LYS A 283 1.76 12.87 -5.20
N PRO A 284 1.53 12.40 -3.98
CA PRO A 284 2.62 12.28 -3.04
C PRO A 284 3.59 11.21 -3.61
N LYS A 285 4.82 11.65 -3.88
CA LYS A 285 5.92 10.78 -4.29
C LYS A 285 6.67 10.45 -3.00
N ILE A 286 6.66 9.19 -2.57
CA ILE A 286 7.53 8.73 -1.48
C ILE A 286 8.99 8.96 -1.89
N ARG A 287 9.58 10.06 -1.40
CA ARG A 287 10.92 10.51 -1.84
C ARG A 287 12.04 9.74 -1.14
N CYS A 288 11.82 9.41 0.12
CA CYS A 288 12.81 8.79 0.98
C CYS A 288 12.12 7.76 1.86
N VAL A 289 12.58 6.51 1.80
CA VAL A 289 12.13 5.43 2.66
C VAL A 289 13.15 5.21 3.77
N ARG A 290 12.67 5.08 4.99
CA ARG A 290 13.45 4.75 6.19
C ARG A 290 12.85 3.52 6.86
N ALA A 291 13.58 2.98 7.83
CA ALA A 291 13.02 1.98 8.71
C ALA A 291 13.53 2.15 10.14
N THR A 292 12.67 1.81 11.09
CA THR A 292 13.02 1.72 12.51
C THR A 292 13.03 0.27 12.95
N PRO A 293 14.07 -0.18 13.68
CA PRO A 293 14.09 -1.53 14.23
C PRO A 293 12.98 -1.67 15.27
N LEU A 294 12.22 -2.75 15.17
CA LEU A 294 11.23 -3.19 16.14
C LEU A 294 11.82 -4.21 17.14
N GLY A 295 12.98 -4.79 16.81
CA GLY A 295 13.67 -5.80 17.61
C GLY A 295 13.20 -7.24 17.34
N PRO A 296 13.67 -8.20 18.16
CA PRO A 296 13.43 -9.62 17.96
C PRO A 296 11.99 -10.02 18.29
N HIS A 297 11.32 -10.69 17.35
CA HIS A 297 9.97 -11.19 17.53
C HIS A 297 9.90 -12.71 17.37
N HIS A 298 9.15 -13.37 18.28
CA HIS A 298 8.75 -14.77 18.10
C HIS A 298 7.52 -14.83 17.19
N LEU A 299 7.69 -15.42 16.01
CA LEU A 299 6.63 -15.57 15.02
C LEU A 299 6.06 -16.99 15.05
N LYS A 300 4.73 -17.12 15.00
CA LYS A 300 4.05 -18.42 15.08
C LYS A 300 4.57 -19.40 14.02
N GLY A 301 5.12 -20.53 14.47
CA GLY A 301 5.65 -21.57 13.57
C GLY A 301 7.03 -21.27 12.98
N ILE A 302 7.76 -20.29 13.54
CA ILE A 302 9.17 -20.02 13.23
C ILE A 302 9.97 -20.29 14.50
N ALA A 303 10.93 -21.19 14.43
CA ALA A 303 11.67 -21.65 15.61
C ALA A 303 12.59 -20.57 16.20
N GLN A 304 13.17 -19.73 15.34
CA GLN A 304 14.09 -18.66 15.75
C GLN A 304 13.35 -17.32 15.80
N GLN A 305 13.83 -16.43 16.66
CA GLN A 305 13.40 -15.03 16.63
C GLN A 305 13.76 -14.40 15.28
N VAL A 306 12.93 -13.46 14.85
CA VAL A 306 13.16 -12.68 13.63
C VAL A 306 13.28 -11.23 14.04
N GLU A 307 14.39 -10.61 13.68
CA GLU A 307 14.56 -9.16 13.78
C GLU A 307 13.65 -8.48 12.76
N LEU A 308 12.79 -7.57 13.24
CA LEU A 308 11.78 -6.89 12.44
C LEU A 308 12.06 -5.39 12.35
N TYR A 309 11.67 -4.81 11.22
CA TYR A 309 11.78 -3.41 10.92
C TYR A 309 10.42 -2.87 10.47
N HIS A 310 10.10 -1.65 10.87
CA HIS A 310 8.95 -0.89 10.37
C HIS A 310 9.44 0.11 9.33
N CYS A 311 9.01 -0.04 8.08
CA CYS A 311 9.35 0.85 6.97
C CYS A 311 8.34 1.99 6.85
N TYR A 312 8.82 3.20 6.54
CA TYR A 312 8.00 4.41 6.37
C TYR A 312 8.69 5.47 5.51
#